data_AF-A0A3S3R0K9-F1
#
_entry.id   AF-A0A3S3R0K9-F1
#
_cell.length_a   1.000
_cell.length_b   1.000
_cell.length_c   1.000
_cell.angle_alpha   90.00
_cell.angle_beta   90.00
_cell.angle_gamma   90.00
#
_symmetry.space_group_name_H-M   'P 1'
#
loop_
_entity.id
_entity.type
_entity.pdbx_description
1 polymer ?
#
loop_
_entity_poly.entity_id
_entity_poly.type
_entity_poly.pdbx_seq_one_letter_code
_entity_poly.pdbx_strand_id
1 'polypeptide(L)'
;MKKDLHAVSTRFRLLRQHGYKVSTGICSLISLDVFRDFKDEKGCFKPSLSMDIKGMLSLYEASHLTFQGETVLDLARAFTSTHLMDMKENIDPILHKKVEHALDMPLHWRLEKLEGRWYMDIYMREEGMNSSLLELAMLHFNIVVERFGSWREVELN
;
A
#
# COMPACT_ATOMS: atom_id res chain seq x y z
N MET A 1 24.97 1.41 0.45
CA MET A 1 23.81 0.98 -0.35
C MET A 1 22.59 1.76 0.14
N LYS A 2 21.97 2.59 -0.69
CA LYS A 2 20.81 3.41 -0.30
C LYS A 2 19.64 2.46 -0.03
N LYS A 3 18.98 2.54 1.13
CA LYS A 3 17.77 1.75 1.38
C LYS A 3 16.67 2.22 0.44
N ASP A 4 15.95 1.27 -0.16
CA ASP A 4 14.81 1.55 -1.03
C ASP A 4 13.56 1.80 -0.18
N LEU A 5 12.93 2.97 -0.35
CA LEU A 5 11.74 3.36 0.40
C LEU A 5 10.56 2.43 0.08
N HIS A 6 10.41 2.02 -1.18
CA HIS A 6 9.36 1.09 -1.60
C HIS A 6 9.49 -0.25 -0.88
N ALA A 7 10.69 -0.86 -0.92
CA ALA A 7 10.93 -2.15 -0.27
C ALA A 7 10.75 -2.08 1.25
N VAL A 8 11.28 -1.05 1.92
CA VAL A 8 11.15 -0.91 3.38
C VAL A 8 9.69 -0.72 3.79
N SER A 9 8.97 0.17 3.11
CA SER A 9 7.56 0.45 3.43
C SER A 9 6.65 -0.74 3.15
N THR A 10 6.87 -1.43 2.02
CA THR A 10 6.11 -2.64 1.65
C THR A 10 6.34 -3.76 2.66
N ARG A 11 7.61 -4.03 3.01
CA ARG A 11 7.95 -5.05 4.02
C ARG A 11 7.33 -4.72 5.37
N PHE A 12 7.40 -3.46 5.79
CA PHE A 12 6.78 -2.99 7.02
C PHE A 12 5.27 -3.25 7.02
N ARG A 13 4.57 -2.83 5.96
CA ARG A 13 3.13 -3.02 5.80
C ARG A 13 2.74 -4.49 5.88
N LEU A 14 3.38 -5.35 5.09
CA LEU A 14 3.06 -6.79 5.06
C LEU A 14 3.25 -7.44 6.44
N LEU A 15 4.38 -7.18 7.10
CA LEU A 15 4.63 -7.72 8.43
C LEU A 15 3.56 -7.28 9.44
N ARG A 16 3.16 -6.00 9.42
CA ARG A 16 2.11 -5.51 10.31
C ARG A 16 0.72 -6.08 10.00
N GLN A 17 0.36 -6.19 8.72
CA GLN A 17 -0.90 -6.82 8.30
C GLN A 17 -1.02 -8.25 8.82
N HIS A 18 0.10 -8.97 8.94
CA HIS A 18 0.14 -10.32 9.49
C HIS A 18 0.41 -10.39 11.01
N GLY A 19 0.27 -9.28 11.74
CA GLY A 19 0.34 -9.25 13.20
C GLY A 19 1.75 -9.20 13.79
N TYR A 20 2.80 -9.08 12.97
CA TYR A 20 4.16 -8.90 13.48
C TYR A 20 4.32 -7.48 14.04
N LYS A 21 4.80 -7.40 15.29
CA LYS A 21 5.17 -6.13 15.93
C LYS A 21 6.47 -5.61 15.32
N VAL A 22 6.34 -4.80 14.26
CA VAL A 22 7.48 -4.06 13.70
C VAL A 22 7.56 -2.71 14.41
N SER A 23 8.63 -2.51 15.19
CA SER A 23 8.84 -1.28 15.95
C SER A 23 8.93 -0.06 15.02
N THR A 24 8.16 0.99 15.26
CA THR A 24 8.27 2.31 14.61
C THR A 24 8.61 3.44 15.57
N GLY A 25 8.60 3.16 16.87
CA GLY A 25 8.79 4.15 17.93
C GLY A 25 9.75 3.70 19.02
N ILE A 26 9.96 4.59 19.99
CA ILE A 26 10.87 4.42 21.12
C ILE A 26 10.24 3.45 22.12
N CYS A 27 10.38 2.14 21.88
CA CYS A 27 10.38 1.19 22.97
C CYS A 27 11.74 1.34 23.67
N SER A 28 11.75 1.85 24.90
CA SER A 28 12.91 2.36 25.63
C SER A 28 14.03 1.36 25.94
N LEU A 29 14.07 0.21 25.27
CA LEU A 29 15.23 -0.68 25.23
C LEU A 29 15.67 -1.09 23.81
N ILE A 30 14.82 -0.98 22.77
CA ILE A 30 15.20 -1.19 21.35
C ILE A 30 14.26 -0.38 20.43
N SER A 31 14.58 0.89 20.19
CA SER A 31 13.89 1.76 19.23
C SER A 31 14.48 1.60 17.82
N LEU A 32 14.04 0.63 17.04
CA LEU A 32 14.42 0.54 15.62
C LEU A 32 13.38 1.27 14.77
N ASP A 33 13.46 2.60 14.68
CA ASP A 33 12.72 3.35 13.66
C ASP A 33 13.22 2.90 12.27
N VAL A 34 12.46 1.99 11.65
CA VAL A 34 12.78 1.44 10.33
C VAL A 34 12.85 2.51 9.24
N PHE A 35 12.25 3.68 9.49
CA PHE A 35 12.23 4.81 8.57
C PHE A 35 13.29 5.88 8.86
N ARG A 36 14.14 5.69 9.87
CA ARG A 36 15.17 6.67 10.27
C ARG A 36 16.03 7.17 9.12
N ASP A 37 16.43 6.28 8.21
CA ASP A 37 17.35 6.62 7.12
C ASP A 37 16.69 7.53 6.05
N PHE A 38 15.36 7.60 6.05
CA PHE A 38 14.55 8.46 5.18
C PHE A 38 14.24 9.82 5.80
N LYS A 39 14.71 10.07 7.03
CA LYS A 39 14.50 11.32 7.77
C LYS A 39 15.77 12.17 7.83
N ASP A 40 15.58 13.48 7.88
CA ASP A 40 16.65 14.44 8.12
C ASP A 40 17.04 14.50 9.61
N GLU A 41 17.98 15.37 9.94
CA GLU A 41 18.47 15.57 11.31
C GLU A 41 17.39 16.13 12.26
N LYS A 42 16.32 16.73 11.70
CA LYS A 42 15.17 17.24 12.45
C LYS A 42 14.10 16.16 12.67
N GLY A 43 14.29 14.95 12.14
CA GLY A 43 13.35 13.84 12.21
C GLY A 43 12.21 13.92 11.19
N CYS A 44 12.27 14.86 10.25
CA CYS A 44 11.28 15.02 9.18
C CYS A 44 11.65 14.17 7.97
N PHE A 45 10.66 13.66 7.23
CA PHE A 45 10.93 12.95 5.97
C PHE A 45 11.61 13.87 4.97
N LYS A 46 12.68 13.37 4.33
CA LYS A 46 13.50 14.17 3.41
C LYS A 46 12.67 14.61 2.20
N PRO A 47 12.66 15.89 1.82
CA PRO A 47 11.95 16.37 0.63
C PRO A 47 12.38 15.65 -0.66
N SER A 48 13.62 15.16 -0.73
CA SER A 48 14.13 14.41 -1.89
C SER A 48 13.41 13.09 -2.15
N LEU A 49 12.60 12.58 -1.21
CA LEU A 49 11.75 11.41 -1.40
C LEU A 49 10.56 11.69 -2.33
N SER A 50 10.18 12.95 -2.52
CA SER A 50 9.04 13.32 -3.38
C SER A 50 9.22 12.90 -4.84
N MET A 51 10.45 12.60 -5.27
CA MET A 51 10.74 12.12 -6.62
C MET A 51 10.51 10.60 -6.78
N ASP A 52 10.45 9.85 -5.67
CA ASP A 52 10.18 8.41 -5.67
C ASP A 52 8.70 8.14 -5.40
N ILE A 53 7.86 8.36 -6.43
CA ILE A 53 6.40 8.22 -6.32
C ILE A 53 6.00 6.80 -5.85
N LYS A 54 6.70 5.76 -6.32
CA LYS A 54 6.44 4.38 -5.93
C LYS A 54 6.77 4.14 -4.45
N GLY A 55 7.89 4.67 -3.97
CA GLY A 55 8.24 4.68 -2.56
C GLY A 55 7.25 5.46 -1.71
N MET A 56 6.82 6.64 -2.17
CA MET A 56 5.83 7.49 -1.50
C MET A 56 4.48 6.81 -1.36
N LEU A 57 3.96 6.20 -2.42
CA LEU A 57 2.73 5.42 -2.38
C LEU A 57 2.83 4.26 -1.39
N SER A 58 3.98 3.59 -1.34
CA SER A 58 4.19 2.46 -0.43
C SER A 58 4.25 2.90 1.03
N LEU A 59 4.87 4.05 1.29
CA LEU A 59 4.94 4.68 2.60
C LEU A 59 3.55 5.17 3.04
N TYR A 60 2.78 5.76 2.12
CA TYR A 60 1.39 6.15 2.35
C TYR A 60 0.55 4.95 2.80
N GLU A 61 0.58 3.85 2.06
CA GLU A 61 -0.17 2.64 2.43
C GLU A 61 0.28 2.04 3.76
N ALA A 62 1.59 2.03 4.02
CA ALA A 62 2.16 1.59 5.29
C ALA A 62 1.73 2.46 6.49
N SER A 63 1.58 3.77 6.28
CA SER A 63 1.23 4.72 7.34
C SER A 63 -0.17 4.51 7.92
N HIS A 64 -1.07 3.86 7.17
CA HIS A 64 -2.43 3.55 7.60
C HIS A 64 -2.52 2.36 8.57
N LEU A 65 -1.40 1.69 8.87
CA LEU A 65 -1.30 0.64 9.89
C LEU A 65 -0.73 1.15 11.22
N THR A 66 -1.02 2.41 11.54
CA THR A 66 -0.56 3.07 12.76
C THR A 66 -1.29 2.57 14.00
N PHE A 67 -0.55 2.39 15.10
CA PHE A 67 -1.11 2.23 16.43
C PHE A 67 -1.04 3.56 17.21
N GLN A 68 -1.88 3.69 18.23
CA GLN A 68 -1.90 4.87 19.09
C GLN A 68 -0.51 5.15 19.68
N GLY A 69 0.00 6.38 19.50
CA GLY A 69 1.31 6.82 19.99
C GLY A 69 2.45 6.76 18.96
N GLU A 70 2.20 6.27 17.75
CA GLU A 70 3.23 6.15 16.70
C GLU A 70 3.30 7.37 15.79
N THR A 71 3.83 8.47 16.33
CA THR A 71 3.95 9.76 15.64
C THR A 71 4.70 9.70 14.30
N VAL A 72 5.60 8.73 14.12
CA VAL A 72 6.35 8.52 12.88
C VAL A 72 5.42 8.22 11.70
N LEU A 73 4.38 7.42 11.90
CA LEU A 73 3.45 7.05 10.83
C LEU A 73 2.46 8.19 10.54
N ASP A 74 2.09 8.98 11.55
CA ASP A 74 1.31 10.19 11.33
C ASP A 74 2.07 11.22 10.46
N LEU A 75 3.36 11.43 10.76
CA LEU A 75 4.23 12.28 9.95
C LEU A 75 4.41 11.72 8.54
N ALA A 76 4.55 10.40 8.40
CA ALA A 76 4.67 9.74 7.09
C ALA A 76 3.41 9.95 6.25
N ARG A 77 2.23 9.80 6.87
CA ARG A 77 0.93 9.99 6.21
C ARG A 77 0.75 11.43 5.75
N ALA A 78 1.03 12.41 6.62
CA ALA A 78 0.94 13.82 6.27
C ALA A 78 1.90 14.18 5.11
N PHE A 79 3.16 13.76 5.21
CA PHE A 79 4.17 13.99 4.17
C PHE A 79 3.76 13.38 2.83
N THR A 80 3.36 12.12 2.83
CA THR A 80 2.99 11.40 1.60
C THR A 80 1.71 11.91 0.97
N SER A 81 0.68 12.23 1.76
CA SER A 81 -0.59 12.77 1.24
C SER A 81 -0.37 14.06 0.46
N THR A 82 0.37 15.02 1.03
CA THR A 82 0.66 16.30 0.38
C THR A 82 1.38 16.10 -0.95
N HIS A 83 2.45 15.31 -0.97
CA HIS A 83 3.25 15.11 -2.17
C HIS A 83 2.55 14.27 -3.26
N LEU A 84 1.70 13.32 -2.87
CA LEU A 84 0.93 12.51 -3.82
C LEU A 84 -0.24 13.30 -4.43
N MET A 85 -0.87 14.22 -3.66
CA MET A 85 -1.89 15.13 -4.18
C MET A 85 -1.32 16.18 -5.14
N ASP A 86 -0.10 16.67 -4.88
CA ASP A 86 0.59 17.66 -5.72
C ASP A 86 1.34 17.03 -6.92
N MET A 87 1.14 15.73 -7.17
CA MET A 87 1.85 15.01 -8.21
C MET A 87 1.43 15.49 -9.60
N LYS A 88 2.43 15.68 -10.48
CA LYS A 88 2.21 16.14 -11.86
C LYS A 88 1.80 14.98 -12.78
N GLU A 89 1.05 15.29 -13.83
CA GLU A 89 0.52 14.33 -14.83
C GLU A 89 1.58 13.56 -15.65
N ASN A 90 2.87 13.91 -15.55
CA ASN A 90 3.94 13.30 -16.35
C ASN A 90 4.50 11.98 -15.77
N ILE A 91 3.68 11.17 -15.10
CA ILE A 91 4.11 9.87 -14.57
C ILE A 91 3.48 8.71 -15.33
N ASP A 92 3.95 7.49 -15.07
CA ASP A 92 3.35 6.28 -15.62
C ASP A 92 1.83 6.23 -15.34
N PRO A 93 0.97 6.04 -16.36
CA PRO A 93 -0.49 6.07 -16.18
C PRO A 93 -1.03 5.02 -15.22
N ILE A 94 -0.36 3.86 -15.09
CA ILE A 94 -0.79 2.81 -14.17
C ILE A 94 -0.46 3.21 -12.73
N LEU A 95 0.74 3.73 -12.50
CA LEU A 95 1.14 4.29 -11.22
C LEU A 95 0.22 5.44 -10.80
N HIS A 96 -0.16 6.32 -11.74
CA HIS A 96 -1.12 7.40 -11.48
C HIS A 96 -2.45 6.87 -10.95
N LYS A 97 -3.04 5.88 -11.62
CA LYS A 97 -4.29 5.25 -11.17
C LYS A 97 -4.16 4.63 -9.78
N LYS A 98 -3.01 4.02 -9.47
CA LYS A 98 -2.73 3.47 -8.14
C LYS A 98 -2.66 4.56 -7.07
N VAL A 99 -2.08 5.72 -7.39
CA VAL A 99 -2.02 6.87 -6.48
C VAL A 99 -3.43 7.42 -6.24
N GLU A 100 -4.22 7.66 -7.29
CA GLU A 100 -5.60 8.14 -7.16
C GLU A 100 -6.45 7.20 -6.31
N HIS A 101 -6.36 5.90 -6.58
CA HIS A 101 -7.10 4.87 -5.83
C HIS A 101 -6.66 4.78 -4.35
N ALA A 102 -5.37 5.03 -4.06
CA ALA A 102 -4.85 5.14 -2.70
C ALA A 102 -5.35 6.37 -1.96
N LEU A 103 -5.39 7.52 -2.62
CA LEU A 103 -5.86 8.77 -2.03
C LEU A 103 -7.38 8.76 -1.77
N ASP A 104 -8.16 8.05 -2.58
CA ASP A 104 -9.60 7.85 -2.35
C ASP A 104 -9.85 6.99 -1.10
N MET A 105 -9.19 5.82 -1.02
CA MET A 105 -9.24 4.97 0.16
C MET A 105 -7.94 4.18 0.32
N PRO A 106 -7.28 4.19 1.48
CA PRO A 106 -6.09 3.37 1.72
C PRO A 106 -6.37 1.88 1.63
N LEU A 107 -5.43 1.10 1.09
CA LEU A 107 -5.52 -0.35 0.88
C LEU A 107 -5.96 -1.11 2.14
N HIS A 108 -5.48 -0.69 3.33
CA HIS A 108 -5.82 -1.35 4.58
C HIS A 108 -7.32 -1.30 4.93
N TRP A 109 -8.07 -0.36 4.37
CA TRP A 109 -9.51 -0.18 4.63
C TRP A 109 -10.40 -0.72 3.52
N ARG A 110 -9.82 -1.11 2.37
CA ARG A 110 -10.60 -1.58 1.22
C ARG A 110 -11.08 -3.02 1.43
N LEU A 111 -12.26 -3.32 0.89
CA LEU A 111 -12.79 -4.69 0.88
C LEU A 111 -11.98 -5.56 -0.07
N GLU A 112 -11.37 -6.62 0.46
CA GLU A 112 -10.44 -7.50 -0.26
C GLU A 112 -10.97 -7.99 -1.61
N LYS A 113 -12.26 -8.33 -1.69
CA LYS A 113 -12.88 -8.83 -2.93
C LYS A 113 -12.99 -7.75 -4.01
N LEU A 114 -13.36 -6.52 -3.63
CA LEU A 114 -13.46 -5.40 -4.57
C LEU A 114 -12.08 -4.94 -5.00
N GLU A 115 -11.15 -4.85 -4.04
CA GLU A 115 -9.76 -4.53 -4.33
C GLU A 115 -9.12 -5.58 -5.25
N GLY A 116 -9.36 -6.87 -4.99
CA GLY A 116 -8.85 -7.95 -5.84
C GLY A 116 -9.35 -7.83 -7.28
N ARG A 117 -10.64 -7.49 -7.48
CA ARG A 117 -11.18 -7.24 -8.82
C ARG A 117 -10.53 -6.04 -9.50
N TRP A 118 -10.47 -4.92 -8.80
CA TRP A 118 -9.87 -3.69 -9.31
C TRP A 118 -8.38 -3.90 -9.66
N TYR A 119 -7.63 -4.56 -8.78
CA TYR A 119 -6.20 -4.78 -8.96
C TYR A 119 -5.91 -5.77 -10.10
N MET A 120 -6.79 -6.75 -10.39
CA MET A 120 -6.63 -7.60 -11.58
C MET A 120 -6.64 -6.78 -12.88
N ASP A 121 -7.56 -5.83 -13.02
CA ASP A 121 -7.67 -4.97 -14.20
C ASP A 121 -6.45 -4.05 -14.38
N ILE A 122 -5.83 -3.67 -13.25
CA ILE A 122 -4.57 -2.92 -13.20
C ILE A 122 -3.38 -3.81 -13.55
N TYR A 123 -3.26 -4.98 -12.90
CA TYR A 123 -2.15 -5.91 -13.05
C TYR A 123 -2.02 -6.42 -14.49
N MET A 124 -3.15 -6.66 -15.17
CA MET A 124 -3.18 -7.05 -16.58
C MET A 124 -2.42 -6.06 -17.50
N ARG A 125 -2.31 -4.79 -17.10
CA ARG A 125 -1.68 -3.73 -17.89
C ARG A 125 -0.24 -3.45 -17.46
N GLU A 126 0.20 -3.99 -16.34
CA GLU A 126 1.54 -3.74 -15.79
C GLU A 126 2.62 -4.37 -16.65
N GLU A 127 3.71 -3.63 -16.85
CA GLU A 127 4.91 -4.16 -17.47
C GLU A 127 5.55 -5.25 -16.58
N GLY A 128 5.93 -6.37 -17.18
CA GLY A 128 6.52 -7.51 -16.45
C GLY A 128 5.53 -8.35 -15.64
N MET A 129 4.22 -8.19 -15.90
CA MET A 129 3.17 -9.01 -15.32
C MET A 129 3.37 -10.51 -15.61
N ASN A 130 3.05 -11.36 -14.63
CA ASN A 130 3.10 -12.81 -14.73
C ASN A 130 1.74 -13.34 -15.20
N SER A 131 1.69 -13.89 -16.41
CA SER A 131 0.47 -14.40 -17.03
C SER A 131 -0.21 -15.50 -16.21
N SER A 132 0.57 -16.44 -15.67
CA SER A 132 0.05 -17.53 -14.83
C SER A 132 -0.56 -17.02 -13.53
N LEU A 133 -0.01 -15.96 -12.94
CA LEU A 133 -0.58 -15.34 -11.73
C LEU A 133 -1.93 -14.67 -12.02
N LEU A 134 -2.07 -13.97 -13.15
CA LEU A 134 -3.35 -13.37 -13.53
C LEU A 134 -4.39 -14.43 -13.86
N GLU A 135 -4.03 -15.47 -14.61
CA GLU A 135 -4.94 -16.57 -14.93
C GLU A 135 -5.46 -17.23 -13.65
N LEU A 136 -4.57 -17.52 -12.70
CA LEU A 136 -4.94 -18.06 -11.40
C LEU A 136 -5.90 -17.12 -10.64
N ALA A 137 -5.60 -15.81 -10.60
CA ALA A 137 -6.43 -14.83 -9.94
C ALA A 137 -7.83 -14.73 -10.57
N MET A 138 -7.93 -14.73 -11.91
CA MET A 138 -9.19 -14.69 -12.64
C MET A 138 -10.04 -15.94 -12.38
N LEU A 139 -9.44 -17.13 -12.45
CA LEU A 139 -10.13 -18.39 -12.16
C LEU A 139 -10.65 -18.42 -10.73
N HIS A 140 -9.80 -18.06 -9.76
CA HIS A 140 -10.20 -18.02 -8.36
C HIS A 140 -11.34 -17.02 -8.11
N PHE A 141 -11.27 -15.83 -8.72
CA PHE A 141 -12.34 -14.84 -8.61
C PHE A 141 -13.67 -15.36 -9.16
N ASN A 142 -13.66 -16.04 -10.32
CA ASN A 142 -14.87 -16.60 -10.93
C ASN A 142 -15.49 -17.70 -10.06
N ILE A 143 -14.68 -18.63 -9.54
CA ILE A 143 -15.14 -19.70 -8.63
C ILE A 143 -15.85 -19.09 -7.40
N VAL A 144 -15.24 -18.06 -6.81
CA VAL A 144 -15.79 -17.36 -5.66
C VAL A 144 -17.12 -16.68 -6.03
N VAL A 145 -17.18 -15.97 -7.17
CA VAL A 145 -18.39 -15.29 -7.62
C VAL A 145 -19.53 -16.27 -7.91
N GLU A 146 -19.28 -17.37 -8.61
CA GLU A 146 -20.29 -18.40 -8.89
C GLU A 146 -20.83 -19.01 -7.60
N ARG A 147 -19.94 -19.35 -6.66
CA ARG A 147 -20.33 -19.88 -5.35
C ARG A 147 -21.24 -18.92 -4.59
N PHE A 148 -21.00 -17.60 -4.66
CA PHE A 148 -21.84 -16.58 -4.02
C PHE A 148 -23.07 -16.17 -4.84
N GLY A 149 -23.07 -16.38 -6.16
CA GLY A 149 -24.22 -16.18 -7.04
C GLY A 149 -25.27 -17.27 -6.89
N SER A 150 -24.83 -18.52 -6.72
CA SER A 150 -25.70 -19.68 -6.50
C SER A 150 -26.58 -19.54 -5.23
N TRP A 151 -26.09 -18.95 -4.14
CA TRP A 151 -26.91 -18.75 -2.94
C TRP A 151 -28.13 -17.84 -3.16
N ARG A 152 -28.09 -16.91 -4.13
CA ARG A 152 -29.26 -16.07 -4.46
C ARG A 152 -30.38 -16.84 -5.16
N GLU A 153 -30.09 -18.00 -5.76
CA GLU A 153 -31.11 -18.85 -6.38
C GLU A 153 -31.70 -19.89 -5.41
N VAL A 154 -30.98 -20.21 -4.32
CA VAL A 154 -31.41 -21.23 -3.33
C VAL A 154 -32.35 -20.63 -2.27
N GLU A 155 -32.37 -19.31 -2.06
CA GLU A 155 -33.28 -18.63 -1.12
C GLU A 155 -34.59 -18.13 -1.77
N LEU A 156 -34.78 -18.33 -3.07
CA LEU A 156 -35.99 -17.91 -3.82
C LEU A 156 -36.89 -19.08 -4.26
N ASN A 157 -36.72 -20.28 -3.69
CA ASN A 157 -37.62 -21.43 -3.91
C ASN A 157 -38.16 -21.98 -2.59
#